data_AF-A0AAJ1XWF4-F1
#
_entry.id   AF-A0AAJ1XWF4-F1
#
_cell.length_a   1.000
_cell.length_b   1.000
_cell.length_c   1.000
_cell.angle_alpha   90.00
_cell.angle_beta   90.00
_cell.angle_gamma   90.00
#
_symmetry.space_group_name_H-M   'P 1'
#
loop_
_entity.id
_entity.type
_entity.pdbx_description
1 polymer ?
#
loop_
_entity_poly.entity_id
_entity_poly.type
_entity_poly.pdbx_seq_one_letter_code
_entity_poly.pdbx_strand_id
1 'polypeptide(L)'
;MDGKQPVEIVTQPNKRISATYENERPAIQVALYVLWRIHNKKYQRGARLFYEEIHKNNPTSKNAYKEALAFLEGAGLVVNEVVIEDKVPATLIHRYGILTND
;
A
#
# COMPACT_ATOMS: atom_id res chain seq x y z
N MET A 1 -4.42 16.55 40.85
CA MET A 1 -3.95 15.23 40.39
C MET A 1 -4.11 15.20 38.89
N ASP A 2 -3.01 15.45 38.17
CA ASP A 2 -2.94 15.49 36.72
C ASP A 2 -3.08 14.09 36.12
N GLY A 3 -4.32 13.67 35.89
CA GLY A 3 -4.62 12.49 35.09
C GLY A 3 -4.48 12.83 33.61
N LYS A 4 -3.26 12.84 33.08
CA LYS A 4 -3.07 12.77 31.63
C LYS A 4 -3.54 11.40 31.16
N GLN A 5 -4.74 11.33 30.60
CA GLN A 5 -5.13 10.22 29.74
C GLN A 5 -4.07 10.08 28.63
N PRO A 6 -3.59 8.86 28.32
CA PRO A 6 -2.75 8.69 27.16
C PRO A 6 -3.55 9.15 25.95
N VAL A 7 -2.98 10.11 25.23
CA VAL A 7 -3.48 10.51 23.91
C VAL A 7 -3.41 9.25 23.05
N GLU A 8 -4.56 8.67 22.71
CA GLU A 8 -4.60 7.70 21.62
C GLU A 8 -4.03 8.39 20.39
N ILE A 9 -2.81 8.01 20.01
CA ILE A 9 -2.28 8.34 18.70
C ILE A 9 -3.17 7.54 17.74
N VAL A 10 -4.27 8.16 17.33
CA VAL A 10 -4.99 7.76 16.12
C VAL A 10 -4.00 8.02 15.00
N THR A 11 -3.15 7.03 14.71
CA THR A 11 -2.44 6.98 13.45
C THR A 11 -3.55 7.01 12.41
N GLN A 12 -3.69 8.14 11.71
CA GLN A 12 -4.54 8.24 10.54
C GLN A 12 -3.65 7.90 9.33
N PRO A 13 -3.60 6.67 8.77
CA PRO A 13 -2.76 6.42 7.61
C PRO A 13 -3.58 6.31 6.31
N ASN A 14 -4.88 6.04 6.37
CA ASN A 14 -5.56 5.40 5.24
C ASN A 14 -6.17 6.38 4.22
N LYS A 15 -6.52 7.60 4.62
CA LYS A 15 -7.03 8.64 3.68
C LYS A 15 -5.96 9.24 2.76
N ARG A 16 -4.69 8.83 2.87
CA ARG A 16 -3.58 9.36 2.07
C ARG A 16 -3.14 8.44 0.92
N ILE A 17 -3.68 7.22 0.84
CA ILE A 17 -3.25 6.20 -0.13
C ILE A 17 -4.07 6.28 -1.41
N SER A 18 -5.40 6.20 -1.28
CA SER A 18 -6.33 6.10 -2.41
C SER A 18 -7.73 6.55 -2.02
N ALA A 19 -8.46 7.11 -2.98
CA ALA A 19 -9.85 7.53 -2.80
C ALA A 19 -10.83 6.36 -2.59
N THR A 20 -10.48 5.14 -3.04
CA THR A 20 -11.36 3.96 -2.93
C THR A 20 -10.95 3.02 -1.80
N TYR A 21 -9.82 3.27 -1.13
CA TYR A 21 -9.14 2.36 -0.21
C TYR A 21 -10.06 1.64 0.78
N GLU A 22 -10.90 2.37 1.52
CA GLU A 22 -11.75 1.81 2.57
C GLU A 22 -12.83 0.86 2.04
N ASN A 23 -13.20 0.98 0.76
CA ASN A 23 -14.22 0.17 0.11
C ASN A 23 -13.66 -1.14 -0.48
N GLU A 24 -12.34 -1.28 -0.48
CA GLU A 24 -11.66 -2.40 -1.11
C GLU A 24 -11.42 -3.54 -0.13
N ARG A 25 -11.42 -4.77 -0.65
CA ARG A 25 -11.06 -5.95 0.15
C ARG A 25 -9.59 -5.89 0.59
N PRO A 26 -9.19 -6.58 1.69
CA PRO A 26 -7.84 -6.44 2.26
C PRO A 26 -6.68 -6.67 1.28
N ALA A 27 -6.80 -7.61 0.35
CA ALA A 27 -5.77 -7.84 -0.66
C ALA A 27 -5.59 -6.62 -1.58
N ILE A 28 -6.68 -5.98 -1.99
CA ILE A 28 -6.63 -4.79 -2.82
C ILE A 28 -6.09 -3.61 -2.01
N GLN A 29 -6.49 -3.43 -0.75
CA GLN A 29 -5.90 -2.41 0.13
C GLN A 29 -4.37 -2.51 0.22
N VAL A 30 -3.83 -3.73 0.36
CA VAL A 30 -2.38 -3.96 0.35
C VAL A 30 -1.77 -3.60 -1.00
N ALA A 31 -2.40 -3.99 -2.11
CA ALA A 31 -1.93 -3.61 -3.43
C ALA A 31 -1.92 -2.09 -3.61
N LEU A 32 -2.99 -1.38 -3.22
CA LEU A 32 -3.08 0.07 -3.29
C LEU A 32 -2.00 0.77 -2.45
N TYR A 33 -1.70 0.24 -1.26
CA TYR A 33 -0.59 0.71 -0.46
C TYR A 33 0.75 0.61 -1.21
N VAL A 34 1.04 -0.53 -1.85
CA VAL A 34 2.26 -0.71 -2.63
C VAL A 34 2.28 0.19 -3.87
N LEU A 35 1.17 0.30 -4.61
CA LEU A 35 1.04 1.21 -5.75
C LEU A 35 1.34 2.65 -5.35
N TRP A 36 0.77 3.10 -4.23
CA TRP A 36 1.03 4.43 -3.69
C TRP A 36 2.50 4.65 -3.32
N ARG A 37 3.16 3.65 -2.72
CA ARG A 37 4.60 3.71 -2.41
C ARG A 37 5.44 3.80 -3.70
N ILE A 38 5.10 3.08 -4.76
CA ILE A 38 5.79 3.16 -6.06
C ILE A 38 5.55 4.53 -6.71
N HIS A 39 4.29 4.96 -6.81
CA HIS A 39 3.88 6.25 -7.40
C HIS A 39 4.61 7.43 -6.75
N ASN A 40 4.75 7.39 -5.42
CA ASN A 40 5.43 8.41 -4.62
C ASN A 40 6.93 8.14 -4.40
N LYS A 41 7.55 7.28 -5.24
CA LYS A 41 8.99 6.97 -5.27
C LYS A 41 9.59 6.48 -3.94
N LYS A 42 8.74 5.97 -3.04
CA LYS A 42 9.14 5.34 -1.76
C LYS A 42 9.56 3.88 -1.95
N TYR A 43 8.99 3.22 -2.95
CA TYR A 43 9.56 2.00 -3.52
C TYR A 43 10.00 2.30 -4.95
N GLN A 44 11.18 1.81 -5.30
CA GLN A 44 11.79 2.00 -6.62
C GLN A 44 12.17 0.63 -7.18
N ARG A 45 12.49 0.57 -8.48
CA ARG A 45 12.94 -0.67 -9.12
C ARG A 45 14.08 -1.32 -8.32
N GLY A 46 13.96 -2.62 -8.05
CA GLY A 46 14.88 -3.40 -7.22
C GLY A 46 14.52 -3.42 -5.73
N ALA A 47 13.56 -2.62 -5.26
CA ALA A 47 13.08 -2.69 -3.88
C ALA A 47 12.40 -4.03 -3.63
N ARG A 48 12.77 -4.68 -2.51
CA ARG A 48 12.13 -5.91 -2.05
C ARG A 48 10.99 -5.58 -1.09
N LEU A 49 9.84 -6.21 -1.31
CA LEU A 49 8.68 -6.15 -0.44
C LEU A 49 8.83 -7.24 0.63
N PHE A 50 8.54 -6.87 1.87
CA PHE A 50 8.54 -7.79 3.00
C PHE A 50 7.18 -7.76 3.67
N TYR A 51 6.61 -8.94 3.92
CA TYR A 51 5.32 -9.08 4.58
C TYR A 51 5.30 -8.31 5.92
N GLU A 52 6.35 -8.45 6.72
CA GLU A 52 6.44 -7.85 8.05
C GLU A 52 6.44 -6.32 8.00
N GLU A 53 7.14 -5.71 7.03
CA GLU A 53 7.11 -4.26 6.82
C GLU A 53 5.71 -3.80 6.42
N ILE A 54 5.10 -4.49 5.44
CA ILE A 54 3.79 -4.12 4.94
C ILE A 54 2.73 -4.30 6.02
N HIS A 55 2.72 -5.41 6.74
CA HIS A 55 1.79 -5.68 7.84
C HIS A 55 1.89 -4.63 8.95
N LYS A 56 3.10 -4.14 9.26
CA LYS A 56 3.31 -3.09 10.26
C LYS A 56 2.65 -1.76 9.85
N ASN A 57 2.64 -1.42 8.56
CA ASN A 57 2.11 -0.15 8.04
C ASN A 57 0.66 -0.25 7.54
N ASN A 58 0.26 -1.45 7.15
CA ASN A 58 -1.04 -1.79 6.61
C ASN A 58 -1.43 -3.20 7.10
N PRO A 59 -1.99 -3.30 8.32
CA PRO A 59 -2.32 -4.59 8.94
C PRO A 59 -3.18 -5.47 8.05
N THR A 60 -2.67 -6.67 7.76
CA THR A 60 -3.28 -7.60 6.80
C THR A 60 -2.90 -9.06 7.09
N SER A 61 -3.56 -10.03 6.46
CA SER A 61 -3.20 -11.45 6.58
C SER A 61 -2.14 -11.86 5.55
N LYS A 62 -1.41 -12.97 5.79
CA LYS A 62 -0.48 -13.55 4.81
C LYS A 62 -1.16 -13.93 3.49
N ASN A 63 -2.42 -14.37 3.54
CA ASN A 63 -3.17 -14.71 2.33
C ASN A 63 -3.50 -13.45 1.51
N ALA A 64 -4.00 -12.41 2.17
CA ALA A 64 -4.28 -11.13 1.51
C ALA A 64 -3.00 -10.50 0.93
N TYR A 65 -1.86 -10.63 1.61
CA TYR A 65 -0.56 -10.22 1.08
C TYR A 65 -0.18 -10.98 -0.20
N LYS A 66 -0.31 -12.32 -0.22
CA LYS A 66 -0.03 -13.12 -1.42
C LYS A 66 -0.95 -12.77 -2.58
N GLU A 67 -2.23 -12.52 -2.31
CA GLU A 67 -3.18 -12.07 -3.33
C GLU A 67 -2.84 -10.68 -3.86
N ALA A 68 -2.35 -9.78 -3.00
CA ALA A 68 -1.86 -8.47 -3.42
C ALA A 68 -0.63 -8.60 -4.32
N LEU A 69 0.31 -9.48 -3.99
CA LEU A 69 1.46 -9.78 -4.86
C LEU A 69 1.01 -10.30 -6.23
N ALA A 70 0.08 -11.25 -6.28
CA ALA A 70 -0.46 -11.76 -7.54
C ALA A 70 -1.13 -10.66 -8.38
N PHE A 71 -1.85 -9.74 -7.74
CA PHE A 71 -2.41 -8.57 -8.41
C PHE A 71 -1.32 -7.66 -8.99
N LEU A 72 -0.26 -7.37 -8.22
CA LEU A 72 0.85 -6.50 -8.63
C LEU A 72 1.71 -7.14 -9.73
N GLU A 73 1.85 -8.47 -9.70
CA GLU A 73 2.46 -9.28 -10.75
C GLU A 73 1.65 -9.21 -12.06
N GLY A 74 0.33 -9.40 -11.97
CA GLY A 74 -0.57 -9.23 -13.12
C GLY A 74 -0.58 -7.80 -13.69
N ALA A 75 -0.26 -6.80 -12.86
CA ALA A 75 -0.10 -5.40 -13.27
C ALA A 75 1.30 -5.08 -13.83
N GLY A 76 2.25 -6.02 -13.82
CA GLY A 76 3.61 -5.84 -14.33
C GLY A 76 4.51 -4.95 -13.45
N LEU A 77 4.19 -4.79 -12.16
CA LEU A 77 4.90 -3.88 -11.25
C LEU A 77 5.85 -4.60 -10.29
N VAL A 78 5.55 -5.85 -9.94
CA VAL A 78 6.30 -6.67 -8.99
C VAL A 78 6.50 -8.06 -9.59
N VAL A 79 7.61 -8.71 -9.30
CA VAL A 79 7.84 -10.15 -9.57
C VAL A 79 8.60 -10.73 -8.39
N ASN A 80 8.12 -11.85 -7.81
CA ASN A 80 8.78 -12.51 -6.69
C ASN A 80 9.13 -11.54 -5.54
N GLU A 81 8.15 -10.71 -5.15
CA GLU A 81 8.30 -9.65 -4.13
C GLU A 81 9.28 -8.52 -4.47
N VAL A 82 9.81 -8.44 -5.70
CA VAL A 82 10.71 -7.37 -6.12
C VAL A 82 9.98 -6.41 -7.05
N VAL A 83 10.03 -5.12 -6.76
CA VAL A 83 9.51 -4.07 -7.65
C VAL A 83 10.34 -4.03 -8.93
N ILE A 84 9.70 -4.22 -10.07
CA ILE A 84 10.36 -4.24 -11.39
C ILE A 84 10.08 -2.98 -12.22
N GLU A 85 9.07 -2.20 -11.85
CA GLU A 85 8.70 -0.98 -12.56
C GLU A 85 8.53 0.19 -11.57
N ASP A 86 9.01 1.38 -11.97
CA ASP A 86 9.01 2.57 -11.10
C ASP A 86 7.83 3.51 -11.39
N LYS A 87 7.00 3.17 -12.37
CA LYS A 87 5.83 3.93 -12.78
C LYS A 87 4.55 3.09 -12.71
N VAL A 88 3.61 3.53 -11.89
CA VAL A 88 2.27 2.94 -11.85
C VAL A 88 1.51 3.28 -13.14
N PRO A 89 0.88 2.31 -13.83
CA PRO A 89 0.02 2.56 -14.98
C PRO A 89 -1.08 3.58 -14.68
N ALA A 90 -1.26 4.57 -15.56
CA ALA A 90 -2.24 5.65 -15.37
C ALA A 90 -3.68 5.14 -15.20
N THR A 91 -4.02 4.02 -15.85
CA THR A 91 -5.32 3.36 -15.70
C THR A 91 -5.57 2.91 -14.27
N LEU A 92 -4.56 2.40 -13.56
CA LEU A 92 -4.67 2.02 -12.15
C LEU A 92 -4.74 3.24 -11.24
N ILE A 93 -3.98 4.29 -11.54
CA ILE A 93 -4.05 5.57 -10.81
C ILE A 93 -5.48 6.12 -10.85
N HIS A 94 -6.09 6.20 -12.03
CA HIS A 94 -7.45 6.72 -12.18
C HIS A 94 -8.51 5.78 -11.60
N ARG A 95 -8.41 4.47 -11.85
CA ARG A 95 -9.40 3.48 -11.39
C ARG A 95 -9.51 3.46 -9.86
N TYR A 96 -8.37 3.50 -9.19
CA TYR A 96 -8.31 3.39 -7.74
C TYR A 96 -8.10 4.74 -7.04
N GLY A 97 -8.01 5.84 -7.79
CA GLY A 97 -7.75 7.17 -7.24
C GLY A 97 -6.49 7.22 -6.37
N ILE A 98 -5.37 6.67 -6.86
CA ILE A 98 -4.08 6.69 -6.13
C ILE A 98 -3.63 8.14 -5.94
N LEU A 99 -3.34 8.52 -4.70
CA LEU A 99 -3.01 9.90 -4.35
C LEU A 99 -1.49 10.18 -4.44
N THR A 100 -1.14 11.41 -4.80
CA THR A 100 0.23 11.92 -4.66
C THR A 100 0.44 12.41 -3.23
N ASN A 101 1.61 12.18 -2.69
CA ASN A 101 2.03 12.66 -1.39
C ASN A 101 2.86 13.93 -1.63
N ASP A 102 2.22 15.09 -1.47
CA ASP A 102 2.88 16.40 -1.49
C ASP A 102 3.91 16.55 -0.35
#